data_AF-A0A951ZF54-F1
#
_entry.id   AF-A0A951ZF54-F1
#
_cell.length_a   1.000
_cell.length_b   1.000
_cell.length_c   1.000
_cell.angle_alpha   90.00
_cell.angle_beta   90.00
_cell.angle_gamma   90.00
#
_symmetry.space_group_name_H-M   'P 1'
#
loop_
_entity.id
_entity.type
_entity.pdbx_description
1 polymer ?
#
loop_
_entity_poly.entity_id
_entity_poly.type
_entity_poly.pdbx_seq_one_letter_code
_entity_poly.pdbx_strand_id
1 'polypeptide(L)'
;MAGPRRGAHVQVSEITRLARETLMARRRWPKVPDVLPCPGGDVAVKVVSPKEIAQYADPGEELFGCYVTEQRTIFLRSTVHGEARWRVLWHELMHVGLEDSGLRNGLEHPLEEAICDALTSLVMRVVYDRPANS
;
A
#
# COMPACT_ATOMS: atom_id res chain seq x y z
N MET A 1 22.75 15.94 -22.65
CA MET A 1 21.37 15.75 -22.17
C MET A 1 21.35 14.50 -21.31
N ALA A 2 21.09 14.62 -20.00
CA ALA A 2 21.00 13.48 -19.10
C ALA A 2 19.59 12.88 -19.21
N GLY A 3 19.50 11.62 -19.65
CA GLY A 3 18.23 10.91 -19.74
C GLY A 3 17.57 10.68 -18.36
N PRO A 4 16.25 10.47 -18.31
CA PRO A 4 15.54 10.24 -17.06
C PRO A 4 16.09 9.00 -16.35
N ARG A 5 16.46 9.17 -15.08
CA ARG A 5 16.89 8.08 -14.20
C ARG A 5 15.72 7.11 -14.06
N ARG A 6 15.84 5.91 -14.63
CA ARG A 6 14.89 4.81 -14.39
C ARG A 6 14.80 4.60 -12.88
N GLY A 7 13.63 4.88 -12.30
CA GLY A 7 13.34 4.51 -10.92
C GLY A 7 13.56 3.00 -10.78
N ALA A 8 14.14 2.57 -9.67
CA ALA A 8 14.38 1.16 -9.42
C ALA A 8 13.03 0.43 -9.43
N HIS A 9 12.79 -0.40 -10.44
CA HIS A 9 11.66 -1.31 -10.49
C HIS A 9 11.87 -2.38 -9.41
N VAL A 10 11.04 -2.36 -8.36
CA VAL A 10 11.08 -3.38 -7.31
C VAL A 10 9.96 -4.37 -7.58
N GLN A 11 10.27 -5.62 -7.88
CA GLN A 11 9.22 -6.63 -8.07
C GLN A 11 8.51 -6.96 -6.75
N VAL A 12 7.25 -7.41 -6.79
CA VAL A 12 6.48 -7.80 -5.59
C VAL A 12 7.23 -8.81 -4.72
N SER A 13 7.93 -9.76 -5.35
CA SER A 13 8.81 -10.73 -4.67
C SER A 13 9.99 -10.07 -3.94
N GLU A 14 10.53 -8.97 -4.47
CA GLU A 14 11.52 -8.16 -3.77
C GLU A 14 10.92 -7.37 -2.62
N ILE A 15 9.67 -6.91 -2.71
CA ILE A 15 8.99 -6.25 -1.58
C ILE A 15 8.82 -7.23 -0.42
N THR A 16 8.37 -8.46 -0.70
CA THR A 16 8.24 -9.50 0.33
C THR A 16 9.60 -9.88 0.92
N ARG A 17 10.64 -10.00 0.08
CA ARG A 17 12.02 -10.26 0.51
C ARG A 17 12.58 -9.12 1.37
N LEU A 18 12.46 -7.87 0.93
CA LEU A 18 12.93 -6.68 1.64
C LEU A 18 12.17 -6.48 2.96
N ALA A 19 10.86 -6.70 2.97
CA ALA A 19 10.08 -6.70 4.20
C ALA A 19 10.60 -7.76 5.18
N ARG A 20 10.80 -9.00 4.71
CA ARG A 20 11.32 -10.11 5.53
C ARG A 20 12.72 -9.83 6.06
N GLU A 21 13.66 -9.45 5.20
CA GLU A 21 15.06 -9.17 5.57
C GLU A 21 15.18 -7.98 6.53
N THR A 22 14.40 -6.90 6.31
CA THR A 22 14.45 -5.70 7.15
C THR A 22 13.77 -5.92 8.51
N LEU A 23 12.64 -6.64 8.53
CA LEU A 23 11.93 -6.99 9.77
C LEU A 23 12.74 -7.93 10.65
N MET A 24 13.41 -8.92 10.04
CA MET A 24 14.26 -9.89 10.74
C MET A 24 15.53 -9.25 11.32
N ALA A 25 16.19 -8.36 10.56
CA ALA A 25 17.48 -7.81 10.96
C ALA A 25 17.39 -6.63 11.94
N ARG A 26 16.32 -5.80 11.89
CA ARG A 26 16.31 -4.50 12.59
C ARG A 26 15.16 -4.28 13.57
N ARG A 27 14.22 -5.24 13.71
CA ARG A 27 12.96 -5.07 14.46
C ARG A 27 12.21 -3.76 14.13
N ARG A 28 12.44 -3.20 12.94
CA ARG A 28 11.86 -1.94 12.48
C ARG A 28 11.29 -2.16 11.10
N TRP A 29 10.07 -1.68 10.90
CA TRP A 29 9.44 -1.69 9.60
C TRP A 29 10.23 -0.80 8.63
N PRO A 30 10.51 -1.28 7.40
CA PRO A 30 11.17 -0.46 6.38
C PRO A 30 10.32 0.78 6.03
N LYS A 31 10.94 1.76 5.39
CA LYS A 31 10.19 2.84 4.73
C LYS A 31 9.31 2.22 3.65
N VAL A 32 8.06 2.68 3.53
CA VAL A 32 7.21 2.35 2.37
C VAL A 32 7.89 2.80 1.07
N PRO A 33 7.75 2.04 -0.02
CA PRO A 33 8.27 2.45 -1.33
C PRO A 33 7.55 3.70 -1.82
N ASP A 34 8.20 4.49 -2.67
CA ASP A 34 7.61 5.69 -3.27
C ASP A 34 6.86 5.37 -4.59
N VAL A 35 7.11 4.20 -5.20
CA VAL A 35 6.46 3.69 -6.40
C VAL A 35 6.32 2.17 -6.30
N LEU A 36 5.17 1.63 -6.73
CA LEU A 36 4.86 0.21 -6.77
C LEU A 36 4.50 -0.21 -8.21
N PRO A 37 5.23 -1.14 -8.84
CA PRO A 37 4.84 -1.66 -10.14
C PRO A 37 3.63 -2.58 -10.00
N CYS A 38 2.55 -2.28 -10.72
CA CYS A 38 1.30 -3.05 -10.72
C CYS A 38 0.93 -3.45 -12.17
N PRO A 39 0.05 -4.45 -12.37
CA PRO A 39 -0.35 -4.90 -13.71
C PRO A 39 -0.92 -3.79 -14.60
N GLY A 40 -1.68 -2.85 -14.04
CA GLY A 40 -2.21 -1.68 -14.75
C GLY A 40 -1.22 -0.53 -14.93
N GLY A 41 0.06 -0.73 -14.60
CA GLY A 41 1.11 0.29 -14.59
C GLY A 41 1.51 0.73 -13.19
N ASP A 42 2.55 1.55 -13.12
CA ASP A 42 3.12 2.02 -11.86
C ASP A 42 2.11 2.83 -11.02
N VAL A 43 2.14 2.61 -9.71
CA VAL A 43 1.35 3.34 -8.71
C VAL A 43 2.29 4.15 -7.82
N ALA A 44 2.07 5.46 -7.76
CA ALA A 44 2.83 6.32 -6.86
C ALA A 44 2.35 6.17 -5.41
N VAL A 45 3.26 6.27 -4.45
CA VAL A 45 2.94 6.26 -3.02
C VAL A 45 3.43 7.56 -2.42
N LYS A 46 2.52 8.34 -1.82
CA LYS A 46 2.82 9.64 -1.23
C LYS A 46 2.43 9.66 0.23
N VAL A 47 3.37 10.04 1.09
CA VAL A 47 3.08 10.32 2.51
C VAL A 47 2.75 11.80 2.66
N VAL A 48 1.53 12.12 3.05
CA VAL A 48 0.98 13.48 3.01
C VAL A 48 0.42 13.94 4.36
N SER A 49 0.23 15.25 4.53
CA SER A 49 -0.30 15.79 5.78
C SER A 49 -1.76 15.38 6.02
N PRO A 50 -2.26 15.38 7.27
CA PRO A 50 -3.68 15.14 7.56
C PRO A 50 -4.63 16.06 6.77
N LYS A 51 -4.23 17.33 6.58
CA LYS A 51 -5.01 18.30 5.81
C LYS A 51 -5.09 17.93 4.33
N GLU A 52 -3.99 17.42 3.77
CA GLU A 52 -3.91 17.06 2.36
C GLU A 52 -4.71 15.79 2.08
N ILE A 53 -4.67 14.76 2.93
CA ILE A 53 -5.48 13.56 2.70
C ILE A 53 -6.98 13.78 2.94
N ALA A 54 -7.35 14.70 3.84
CA ALA A 54 -8.75 15.03 4.13
C ALA A 54 -9.53 15.58 2.92
N GLN A 55 -8.84 16.03 1.86
CA GLN A 55 -9.52 16.46 0.63
C GLN A 55 -10.19 15.30 -0.14
N TYR A 56 -9.83 14.05 0.19
CA TYR A 56 -10.37 12.84 -0.42
C TYR A 56 -11.42 12.14 0.45
N ALA A 57 -11.67 12.64 1.67
CA ALA A 57 -12.59 12.05 2.62
C ALA A 57 -14.01 12.58 2.41
N ASP A 58 -15.02 11.75 2.68
CA ASP A 58 -16.37 12.23 2.80
C ASP A 58 -16.54 13.12 4.06
N PRO A 59 -17.53 14.03 4.08
CA PRO A 59 -17.74 14.91 5.23
C PRO A 59 -17.94 14.14 6.54
N GLY A 60 -17.01 14.31 7.48
CA GLY A 60 -17.03 13.65 8.79
C GLY A 60 -16.24 12.35 8.86
N GLU A 61 -15.62 11.92 7.77
CA GLU A 61 -14.73 10.76 7.72
C GLU A 61 -13.27 11.15 7.95
N GLU A 62 -12.51 10.25 8.59
CA GLU A 62 -11.08 10.39 8.80
C GLU A 62 -10.31 9.31 8.03
N LEU A 63 -9.53 9.72 7.02
CA LEU A 63 -8.73 8.81 6.22
C LEU A 63 -7.32 8.63 6.78
N PHE A 64 -6.88 7.37 6.83
CA PHE A 64 -5.49 7.00 7.13
C PHE A 64 -4.68 6.70 5.85
N GLY A 65 -5.38 6.28 4.80
CA GLY A 65 -4.89 6.13 3.44
C GLY A 65 -6.05 6.30 2.46
N CYS A 66 -5.72 6.49 1.19
CA CYS A 66 -6.67 6.33 0.09
C CYS A 66 -5.94 6.07 -1.23
N TYR A 67 -6.54 5.26 -2.09
CA TYR A 67 -6.16 5.12 -3.49
C TYR A 67 -7.03 6.03 -4.37
N VAL A 68 -6.39 6.91 -5.14
CA VAL A 68 -7.07 7.80 -6.09
C VAL A 68 -6.84 7.28 -7.51
N THR A 69 -7.88 6.69 -8.09
CA THR A 69 -7.84 5.98 -9.38
C THR A 69 -7.31 6.86 -10.52
N GLU A 70 -7.80 8.09 -10.66
CA GLU A 70 -7.45 9.00 -11.76
C GLU A 70 -5.97 9.38 -11.74
N GLN A 71 -5.36 9.36 -10.55
CA GLN A 71 -3.95 9.72 -10.35
C GLN A 71 -3.04 8.50 -10.27
N ARG A 72 -3.59 7.27 -10.25
CA ARG A 72 -2.89 6.03 -9.88
C ARG A 72 -1.93 6.24 -8.70
N THR A 73 -2.45 6.87 -7.64
CA THR A 73 -1.65 7.27 -6.48
C THR A 73 -2.30 6.81 -5.18
N ILE A 74 -1.50 6.17 -4.34
CA ILE A 74 -1.84 5.87 -2.95
C ILE A 74 -1.33 7.01 -2.07
N PHE A 75 -2.22 7.66 -1.34
CA PHE A 75 -1.89 8.63 -0.33
C PHE A 75 -1.92 7.97 1.05
N LEU A 76 -0.90 8.22 1.86
CA LEU A 76 -0.80 7.72 3.22
C LEU A 76 -0.66 8.90 4.17
N ARG A 77 -1.43 8.92 5.26
CA ARG A 77 -1.35 9.99 6.23
C ARG A 77 -0.02 9.96 6.99
N SER A 78 0.63 11.12 7.11
CA SER A 78 1.97 11.24 7.68
C SER A 78 2.08 10.84 9.14
N THR A 79 0.98 10.91 9.90
CA THR A 79 0.88 10.54 11.32
C THR A 79 0.76 9.02 11.56
N VAL A 80 0.54 8.23 10.51
CA VAL A 80 0.51 6.77 10.59
C VAL A 80 1.93 6.27 10.36
N HIS A 81 2.48 5.41 11.23
CA HIS A 81 3.88 5.01 11.19
C HIS A 81 4.09 3.50 11.31
N GLY A 82 5.29 3.03 10.94
CA GLY A 82 5.72 1.66 11.15
C GLY A 82 4.78 0.63 10.52
N GLU A 83 4.36 -0.33 11.33
CA GLU A 83 3.41 -1.38 10.94
C GLU A 83 2.10 -0.81 10.40
N ALA A 84 1.49 0.12 11.14
CA ALA A 84 0.18 0.65 10.80
C ALA A 84 0.21 1.28 9.40
N ARG A 85 1.33 1.92 9.03
CA ARG A 85 1.50 2.49 7.68
C ARG A 85 1.57 1.41 6.62
N TRP A 86 2.25 0.31 6.89
CA TRP A 86 2.31 -0.83 5.97
C TRP A 86 0.96 -1.51 5.82
N ARG A 87 0.20 -1.67 6.92
CA ARG A 87 -1.16 -2.21 6.87
C ARG A 87 -2.05 -1.35 5.96
N VAL A 88 -2.05 -0.03 6.16
CA VAL A 88 -2.79 0.90 5.30
C VAL A 88 -2.31 0.80 3.85
N LEU A 89 -1.00 0.79 3.59
CA LEU A 89 -0.48 0.63 2.23
C LEU A 89 -0.98 -0.64 1.55
N TRP A 90 -0.98 -1.77 2.25
CA TRP A 90 -1.47 -3.03 1.69
C TRP A 90 -2.97 -2.96 1.40
N HIS A 91 -3.76 -2.33 2.28
CA HIS A 91 -5.20 -2.09 2.06
C HIS A 91 -5.43 -1.33 0.75
N GLU A 92 -4.79 -0.17 0.61
CA GLU A 92 -4.91 0.66 -0.59
C GLU A 92 -4.39 -0.06 -1.85
N LEU A 93 -3.36 -0.90 -1.71
CA LEU A 93 -2.86 -1.70 -2.83
C LEU A 93 -3.85 -2.80 -3.25
N MET A 94 -4.71 -3.30 -2.36
CA MET A 94 -5.77 -4.23 -2.75
C MET A 94 -6.83 -3.53 -3.60
N HIS A 95 -7.17 -2.26 -3.31
CA HIS A 95 -8.02 -1.46 -4.20
C HIS A 95 -7.42 -1.31 -5.59
N VAL A 96 -6.10 -1.09 -5.71
CA VAL A 96 -5.39 -1.10 -7.00
C VAL A 96 -5.59 -2.43 -7.72
N GLY A 97 -5.44 -3.57 -7.02
CA GLY A 97 -5.61 -4.89 -7.62
C GLY A 97 -7.04 -5.15 -8.12
N LEU A 98 -8.05 -4.70 -7.36
CA LEU A 98 -9.46 -4.80 -7.77
C LEU A 98 -9.77 -3.91 -8.98
N GLU A 99 -9.18 -2.72 -9.04
CA GLU A 99 -9.26 -1.81 -10.19
C GLU A 99 -8.58 -2.40 -11.44
N ASP A 100 -7.30 -2.79 -11.32
CA ASP A 100 -6.48 -3.29 -12.43
C ASP A 100 -7.05 -4.60 -13.03
N SER A 101 -7.78 -5.39 -12.24
CA SER A 101 -8.45 -6.61 -12.71
C SER A 101 -9.86 -6.36 -13.28
N GLY A 102 -10.41 -5.16 -13.13
CA GLY A 102 -11.77 -4.81 -13.51
C GLY A 102 -12.85 -5.38 -12.58
N LEU A 103 -12.48 -6.07 -11.50
CA LEU A 103 -13.41 -6.63 -10.51
C LEU A 103 -14.20 -5.54 -9.79
N ARG A 104 -13.59 -4.37 -9.58
CA ARG A 104 -14.22 -3.23 -8.90
C ARG A 104 -15.56 -2.83 -9.53
N ASN A 105 -15.70 -2.96 -10.85
CA ASN A 105 -16.93 -2.61 -11.58
C ASN A 105 -18.18 -3.38 -11.13
N GLY A 106 -18.01 -4.54 -10.48
CA GLY A 106 -19.10 -5.39 -10.03
C GLY A 106 -19.26 -5.48 -8.52
N LEU A 107 -18.46 -4.75 -7.73
CA LEU A 107 -18.47 -4.82 -6.28
C LEU A 107 -19.20 -3.61 -5.68
N GLU A 108 -20.06 -3.87 -4.70
CA GLU A 108 -20.56 -2.81 -3.83
C GLU A 108 -19.46 -2.37 -2.86
N HIS A 109 -19.41 -1.08 -2.55
CA HIS A 109 -18.34 -0.50 -1.74
C HIS A 109 -18.10 -1.24 -0.39
N PRO A 110 -19.11 -1.63 0.40
CA PRO A 110 -18.87 -2.39 1.63
C PRO A 110 -18.20 -3.76 1.41
N LEU A 111 -18.49 -4.42 0.28
CA LEU A 111 -17.87 -5.69 -0.07
C LEU A 111 -16.44 -5.49 -0.58
N GLU A 112 -16.20 -4.42 -1.34
CA GLU A 112 -14.85 -4.01 -1.78
C GLU A 112 -13.92 -3.81 -0.56
N GLU A 113 -14.34 -3.00 0.42
CA GLU A 113 -13.57 -2.75 1.64
C GLU A 113 -13.31 -4.04 2.44
N ALA A 114 -14.33 -4.90 2.58
CA ALA A 114 -14.19 -6.16 3.30
C ALA A 114 -13.17 -7.10 2.65
N ILE A 115 -13.10 -7.12 1.31
CA ILE A 115 -12.10 -7.89 0.56
C ILE A 115 -10.70 -7.30 0.79
N CYS A 116 -10.55 -5.97 0.71
CA CYS A 116 -9.28 -5.29 0.96
C CYS A 116 -8.75 -5.58 2.37
N ASP A 117 -9.60 -5.52 3.39
CA ASP A 117 -9.27 -5.85 4.78
C ASP A 117 -8.84 -7.31 4.96
N ALA A 118 -9.59 -8.25 4.35
CA ALA A 118 -9.32 -9.68 4.43
C ALA A 118 -7.97 -10.03 3.79
N LEU A 119 -7.70 -9.51 2.59
CA LEU A 119 -6.45 -9.73 1.87
C LEU A 119 -5.27 -9.07 2.59
N THR A 120 -5.46 -7.85 3.10
CA THR A 120 -4.45 -7.16 3.93
C THR A 120 -4.10 -7.98 5.16
N SER A 121 -5.10 -8.52 5.86
CA SER A 121 -4.88 -9.38 7.03
C SER A 121 -4.07 -10.63 6.68
N LEU A 122 -4.34 -11.24 5.52
CA LEU A 122 -3.58 -12.39 5.01
C LEU A 122 -2.13 -12.02 4.69
N VAL A 123 -1.89 -10.92 3.96
CA VAL A 123 -0.54 -10.44 3.64
C VAL A 123 0.23 -10.11 4.91
N MET A 124 -0.40 -9.38 5.83
CA MET A 124 0.22 -9.05 7.11
C MET A 124 0.59 -10.32 7.87
N ARG A 125 -0.25 -11.36 7.89
CA ARG A 125 0.11 -12.66 8.49
C ARG A 125 1.36 -13.28 7.86
N VAL A 126 1.46 -13.30 6.53
CA VAL A 126 2.63 -13.86 5.82
C VAL A 126 3.89 -13.04 6.11
N VAL A 127 3.78 -11.71 6.15
CA VAL A 127 4.88 -10.82 6.52
C VAL A 127 5.26 -10.98 8.00
N TYR A 128 4.29 -11.31 8.85
CA TYR A 128 4.44 -11.52 10.29
C TYR A 128 4.97 -12.88 10.69
N ASP A 129 4.76 -13.91 9.87
CA ASP A 129 5.15 -15.29 10.19
C ASP A 129 6.68 -15.36 10.25
N ARG A 130 7.20 -15.02 11.44
CA ARG A 130 8.58 -15.26 11.81
C ARG A 130 8.75 -16.77 11.84
N PRO A 131 9.81 -17.35 11.26
CA PRO A 131 10.22 -18.66 11.72
C PRO A 131 10.43 -18.52 13.23
N ALA A 132 9.61 -19.23 14.01
CA ALA A 132 9.72 -19.26 15.46
C ALA A 132 11.16 -19.72 15.76
N ASN A 133 11.96 -18.82 16.35
CA ASN A 133 13.34 -19.03 16.82
C ASN A 133 13.94 -20.40 16.46
N SER A 134 14.60 -20.47 15.30
CA SER A 134 15.62 -21.48 15.02
C SER A 134 16.95 -21.05 15.61
#